data_AF-A0A1E3VJ73-F1
#
_entry.id   AF-A0A1E3VJ73-F1
#
_cell.length_a   1.000
_cell.length_b   1.000
_cell.length_c   1.000
_cell.angle_alpha   90.00
_cell.angle_beta   90.00
_cell.angle_gamma   90.00
#
_symmetry.space_group_name_H-M   'P 1'
#
loop_
_entity.id
_entity.type
_entity.pdbx_description
1 polymer ?
#
loop_
_entity_poly.entity_id
_entity_poly.type
_entity_poly.pdbx_seq_one_letter_code
_entity_poly.pdbx_strand_id
1 'polypeptide(L)'
;MTVLALAFGSSLAAAADETDDSAARAEAKTTIVSLGITDHKVDEKELMRRMLLPTPSFNSPGVAYGWVAHAKKGDRVELHLTLDGESLMHSVNEITEDDTDVLIQAGKTGVPAGGWPKGQYTAKVTVTRGGETVVEQETDPVPFK
;
A
#
# COMPACT_ATOMS: atom_id res chain seq x y z
N MET A 1 51.35 -43.13 -27.01
CA MET A 1 50.95 -41.79 -26.53
C MET A 1 51.47 -41.61 -25.11
N THR A 2 52.50 -40.76 -25.00
CA THR A 2 52.76 -39.77 -23.95
C THR A 2 52.65 -40.15 -22.46
N VAL A 3 53.84 -40.42 -21.90
CA VAL A 3 54.46 -40.04 -20.61
C VAL A 3 53.75 -38.93 -19.78
N LEU A 4 53.66 -39.08 -18.45
CA LEU A 4 54.48 -38.36 -17.43
C LEU A 4 53.85 -38.42 -16.02
N ALA A 5 54.72 -38.65 -15.03
CA ALA A 5 54.42 -38.78 -13.60
C ALA A 5 54.71 -37.46 -12.82
N LEU A 6 54.34 -37.49 -11.53
CA LEU A 6 54.75 -36.63 -10.39
C LEU A 6 54.11 -35.23 -10.32
N ALA A 7 53.99 -34.55 -9.18
CA ALA A 7 53.74 -34.83 -7.75
C ALA A 7 53.92 -33.46 -7.04
N PHE A 8 53.26 -33.27 -5.89
CA PHE A 8 53.48 -32.24 -4.86
C PHE A 8 53.21 -30.76 -5.16
N GLY A 9 52.47 -30.16 -4.23
CA GLY A 9 52.32 -28.71 -4.10
C GLY A 9 51.32 -28.35 -2.99
N SER A 10 51.70 -28.57 -1.74
CA SER A 10 51.06 -27.90 -0.61
C SER A 10 51.40 -26.41 -0.67
N SER A 11 50.40 -25.54 -0.67
CA SER A 11 50.56 -24.16 -0.24
C SER A 11 49.49 -23.81 0.79
N LEU A 12 50.00 -23.54 1.99
CA LEU A 12 49.33 -22.95 3.13
C LEU A 12 49.25 -21.42 2.90
N ALA A 13 48.07 -20.81 2.98
CA ALA A 13 47.82 -19.38 3.22
C ALA A 13 46.29 -19.18 3.16
N ALA A 14 45.60 -18.35 3.94
CA ALA A 14 45.87 -17.52 5.09
C ALA A 14 44.49 -17.15 5.66
N ALA A 15 44.44 -16.73 6.92
CA ALA A 15 43.24 -16.36 7.66
C ALA A 15 42.52 -15.11 7.10
N ALA A 16 41.19 -15.12 7.19
CA ALA A 16 40.25 -14.02 7.44
C ALA A 16 38.88 -14.71 7.58
N ASP A 17 38.32 -14.88 8.77
CA ASP A 17 37.58 -13.84 9.49
C ASP A 17 36.75 -13.01 8.52
N GLU A 18 35.54 -13.46 8.23
CA GLU A 18 34.32 -12.64 8.31
C GLU A 18 33.18 -13.64 8.53
N THR A 19 32.78 -13.82 9.78
CA THR A 19 31.40 -14.21 10.09
C THR A 19 30.51 -13.17 9.42
N ASP A 20 29.98 -13.53 8.25
CA ASP A 20 28.92 -12.83 7.55
C ASP A 20 27.64 -12.92 8.40
N ASP A 21 27.63 -12.14 9.47
CA ASP A 21 26.45 -11.85 10.29
C ASP A 21 25.67 -10.71 9.64
N SER A 22 25.49 -10.78 8.33
CA SER A 22 24.47 -10.02 7.62
C SER A 22 23.25 -10.91 7.47
N ALA A 23 22.56 -11.14 8.59
CA ALA A 23 21.14 -11.34 8.53
C ALA A 23 20.55 -10.10 7.86
N ALA A 24 20.46 -10.13 6.52
CA ALA A 24 19.75 -9.15 5.73
C ALA A 24 18.39 -8.97 6.39
N ARG A 25 18.23 -7.87 7.12
CA ARG A 25 16.99 -7.52 7.78
C ARG A 25 15.99 -7.41 6.65
N ALA A 26 15.12 -8.42 6.51
CA ALA A 26 14.13 -8.45 5.45
C ALA A 26 13.38 -7.12 5.51
N GLU A 27 13.61 -6.27 4.51
CA GLU A 27 12.97 -4.96 4.49
C GLU A 27 11.47 -5.17 4.46
N ALA A 28 10.75 -4.46 5.33
CA ALA A 28 9.31 -4.60 5.40
C ALA A 28 8.70 -4.24 4.03
N LYS A 29 7.85 -5.13 3.52
CA LYS A 29 7.20 -4.93 2.23
C LYS A 29 6.07 -3.92 2.41
N THR A 30 6.01 -2.94 1.51
CA THR A 30 4.89 -2.00 1.41
C THR A 30 3.58 -2.77 1.23
N THR A 31 2.62 -2.56 2.12
CA THR A 31 1.38 -3.33 2.17
C THR A 31 0.19 -2.42 2.45
N ILE A 32 -0.96 -2.77 1.88
CA ILE A 32 -2.23 -2.12 2.21
C ILE A 32 -2.82 -2.89 3.39
N VAL A 33 -2.92 -2.24 4.55
CA VAL A 33 -3.39 -2.88 5.80
C VAL A 33 -4.88 -2.68 6.04
N SER A 34 -5.46 -1.64 5.44
CA SER A 34 -6.89 -1.38 5.48
C SER A 34 -7.33 -0.57 4.27
N LEU A 35 -8.50 -0.87 3.73
CA LEU A 35 -9.10 -0.18 2.60
C LEU A 35 -10.62 -0.31 2.71
N GLY A 36 -11.33 0.78 2.44
CA GLY A 36 -12.79 0.79 2.53
C GLY A 36 -13.43 2.12 2.14
N ILE A 37 -14.74 2.20 2.32
CA ILE A 37 -15.54 3.40 2.16
C ILE A 37 -16.41 3.58 3.41
N THR A 38 -16.45 4.78 3.97
CA THR A 38 -17.19 5.11 5.19
C THR A 38 -17.95 6.43 5.08
N ASP A 39 -18.90 6.66 5.99
CA ASP A 39 -19.75 7.84 6.04
C ASP A 39 -19.12 9.05 6.75
N HIS A 40 -17.83 9.02 7.06
CA HIS A 40 -17.14 10.11 7.76
C HIS A 40 -15.64 10.11 7.45
N LYS A 41 -14.95 11.16 7.93
CA LYS A 41 -13.49 11.22 7.84
C LYS A 41 -12.89 10.23 8.82
N VAL A 42 -12.10 9.30 8.32
CA VAL A 42 -11.42 8.28 9.14
C VAL A 42 -10.25 8.87 9.89
N ASP A 43 -10.04 8.42 11.12
CA ASP A 43 -8.83 8.66 11.89
C ASP A 43 -8.04 7.38 12.13
N GLU A 44 -6.74 7.53 12.43
CA GLU A 44 -5.84 6.39 12.65
C GLU A 44 -6.27 5.54 13.86
N LYS A 45 -6.82 6.15 14.92
CA LYS A 45 -7.20 5.42 16.13
C LYS A 45 -8.35 4.46 15.85
N GLU A 46 -9.26 4.84 14.97
CA GLU A 46 -10.38 4.02 14.54
C GLU A 46 -9.93 2.80 13.75
N LEU A 47 -9.01 2.99 12.80
CA LEU A 47 -8.44 1.89 12.01
C LEU A 47 -7.58 0.95 12.84
N MET A 48 -6.85 1.47 13.84
CA MET A 48 -6.10 0.62 14.79
C MET A 48 -7.01 -0.29 15.62
N ARG A 49 -8.25 0.14 15.91
CA ARG A 49 -9.24 -0.69 16.63
C ARG A 49 -9.83 -1.79 15.76
N ARG A 50 -9.61 -1.76 14.44
CA ARG A 50 -10.13 -2.72 13.45
C ARG A 50 -11.64 -2.91 13.56
N MET A 51 -12.37 -1.83 13.87
CA MET A 51 -13.83 -1.86 13.93
C MET A 51 -14.41 -1.79 12.52
N LEU A 52 -15.59 -2.38 12.34
CA LEU A 52 -16.38 -2.18 11.12
C LEU A 52 -16.81 -0.73 11.03
N LEU A 53 -16.38 -0.05 9.98
CA LEU A 53 -16.78 1.32 9.71
C LEU A 53 -18.19 1.37 9.10
N PRO A 54 -19.00 2.39 9.44
CA PRO A 54 -20.33 2.57 8.89
C PRO A 54 -20.30 2.75 7.37
N THR A 55 -21.19 2.04 6.69
CA THR A 55 -21.35 2.17 5.23
C THR A 55 -22.10 3.47 4.88
N PRO A 56 -21.66 4.24 3.87
CA PRO A 56 -22.38 5.42 3.42
C PRO A 56 -23.81 5.15 2.95
N SER A 57 -24.65 6.16 3.12
CA SER A 57 -25.97 6.30 2.53
C SER A 57 -26.00 7.42 1.48
N PHE A 58 -27.07 7.48 0.69
CA PHE A 58 -27.33 8.53 -0.31
C PHE A 58 -27.23 9.95 0.26
N ASN A 59 -27.57 10.11 1.54
CA ASN A 59 -27.61 11.38 2.26
C ASN A 59 -26.58 11.49 3.39
N SER A 60 -25.55 10.65 3.39
CA SER A 60 -24.41 10.77 4.30
C SER A 60 -23.18 11.27 3.56
N PRO A 61 -22.11 11.63 4.28
CA PRO A 61 -20.80 11.73 3.66
C PRO A 61 -20.38 10.40 3.02
N GLY A 62 -19.42 10.46 2.10
CA GLY A 62 -18.90 9.30 1.38
C GLY A 62 -17.40 9.49 1.19
N VAL A 63 -16.62 8.73 1.96
CA VAL A 63 -15.17 8.85 2.06
C VAL A 63 -14.54 7.48 1.86
N ALA A 64 -13.83 7.30 0.75
CA ALA A 64 -12.89 6.21 0.59
C ALA A 64 -11.66 6.47 1.47
N TYR A 65 -11.09 5.41 2.03
CA TYR A 65 -9.86 5.48 2.82
C TYR A 65 -8.95 4.30 2.49
N GLY A 66 -7.64 4.52 2.63
CA GLY A 66 -6.62 3.49 2.55
C GLY A 66 -5.54 3.74 3.60
N TRP A 67 -5.15 2.69 4.31
CA TRP A 67 -3.96 2.69 5.17
C TRP A 67 -2.90 1.82 4.49
N VAL A 68 -1.78 2.44 4.14
CA VAL A 68 -0.59 1.77 3.61
C VAL A 68 0.48 1.74 4.68
N ALA A 69 0.99 0.55 5.00
CA ALA A 69 2.10 0.36 5.93
C ALA A 69 3.41 0.13 5.17
N HIS A 70 4.52 0.52 5.79
CA HIS A 70 5.87 0.36 5.25
C HIS A 70 6.03 1.03 3.87
N ALA A 71 5.42 2.20 3.68
CA ALA A 71 5.63 2.99 2.48
C ALA A 71 7.07 3.54 2.48
N LYS A 72 7.70 3.55 1.31
CA LYS A 72 9.09 3.99 1.16
C LYS A 72 9.17 5.34 0.49
N LYS A 73 10.28 6.03 0.69
CA LYS A 73 10.55 7.31 0.05
C LYS A 73 10.47 7.18 -1.48
N GLY A 74 9.75 8.10 -2.09
CA GLY A 74 9.47 8.10 -3.52
C GLY A 74 8.28 7.23 -3.94
N ASP A 75 7.62 6.55 -3.00
CA ASP A 75 6.32 5.95 -3.27
C ASP A 75 5.30 7.05 -3.56
N ARG A 76 4.44 6.79 -4.54
CA ARG A 76 3.26 7.59 -4.83
C ARG A 76 2.04 6.73 -4.53
N VAL A 77 1.33 7.10 -3.47
CA VAL A 77 0.11 6.43 -3.00
C VAL A 77 -1.08 7.18 -3.56
N GLU A 78 -1.88 6.50 -4.37
CA GLU A 78 -3.09 7.01 -4.97
C GLU A 78 -4.30 6.28 -4.41
N LEU A 79 -5.35 7.02 -4.09
CA LEU A 79 -6.63 6.48 -3.70
C LEU A 79 -7.71 7.08 -4.58
N HIS A 80 -8.53 6.23 -5.19
CA HIS A 80 -9.68 6.58 -5.99
C HIS A 80 -10.96 6.12 -5.31
N LEU A 81 -11.95 7.01 -5.24
CA LEU A 81 -13.36 6.67 -5.07
C LEU A 81 -13.99 6.61 -6.46
N THR A 82 -14.47 5.44 -6.86
CA THR A 82 -15.10 5.22 -8.17
C THR A 82 -16.61 5.02 -8.04
N LEU A 83 -17.33 5.22 -9.13
CA LEU A 83 -18.73 4.88 -9.33
C LEU A 83 -18.85 4.10 -10.64
N ASP A 84 -19.32 2.87 -10.55
CA ASP A 84 -19.51 1.98 -11.71
C ASP A 84 -18.24 1.88 -12.60
N GLY A 85 -17.06 1.92 -11.97
CA GLY A 85 -15.75 1.86 -12.61
C GLY A 85 -15.18 3.22 -13.05
N GLU A 86 -15.94 4.30 -12.96
CA GLU A 86 -15.46 5.66 -13.28
C GLU A 86 -14.93 6.36 -12.03
N SER A 87 -13.72 6.91 -12.09
CA SER A 87 -13.13 7.67 -10.98
C SER A 87 -13.93 8.96 -10.72
N LEU A 88 -14.60 9.06 -9.57
CA LEU A 88 -15.31 10.26 -9.16
C LEU A 88 -14.39 11.25 -8.44
N MET A 89 -13.58 10.74 -7.52
CA MET A 89 -12.69 11.53 -6.69
C MET A 89 -11.41 10.75 -6.47
N HIS A 90 -10.30 11.46 -6.34
CA HIS A 90 -9.02 10.83 -6.05
C HIS A 90 -8.18 11.70 -5.13
N SER A 91 -7.20 11.08 -4.50
CA SER A 91 -6.17 11.75 -3.71
C SER A 91 -4.85 11.06 -3.94
N VAL A 92 -3.78 11.85 -3.87
CA VAL A 92 -2.42 11.41 -4.13
C VAL A 92 -1.57 11.87 -2.96
N ASN A 93 -0.72 10.99 -2.46
CA ASN A 93 0.30 11.34 -1.48
C ASN A 93 1.67 10.82 -1.94
N GLU A 94 2.66 11.70 -1.97
CA GLU A 94 4.05 11.35 -2.27
C GLU A 94 4.82 11.18 -0.98
N ILE A 95 5.49 10.04 -0.83
CA ILE A 95 6.15 9.66 0.39
C ILE A 95 7.56 10.24 0.42
N THR A 96 7.86 11.04 1.44
CA THR A 96 9.15 11.72 1.58
C THR A 96 10.14 11.00 2.50
N GLU A 97 9.65 10.05 3.29
CA GLU A 97 10.40 9.32 4.33
C GLU A 97 10.24 7.80 4.13
N ASP A 98 11.26 7.03 4.52
CA ASP A 98 11.20 5.58 4.44
C ASP A 98 10.46 4.97 5.62
N ASP A 99 9.85 3.80 5.39
CA ASP A 99 9.15 2.98 6.38
C ASP A 99 8.05 3.74 7.14
N THR A 100 7.25 4.52 6.40
CA THR A 100 6.16 5.34 6.95
C THR A 100 4.81 4.68 6.74
N ASP A 101 3.94 4.81 7.73
CA ASP A 101 2.53 4.45 7.63
C ASP A 101 1.72 5.66 7.14
N VAL A 102 0.87 5.45 6.14
CA VAL A 102 0.11 6.51 5.49
C VAL A 102 -1.37 6.19 5.43
N LEU A 103 -2.16 7.07 6.07
CA LEU A 103 -3.60 7.16 5.87
C LEU A 103 -3.90 8.16 4.75
N ILE A 104 -4.46 7.67 3.63
CA ILE A 104 -4.96 8.48 2.53
C ILE A 104 -6.48 8.38 2.46
N GLN A 105 -7.15 9.47 2.07
CA GLN A 105 -8.61 9.54 1.99
C GLN A 105 -9.04 10.32 0.76
N ALA A 106 -10.10 9.87 0.09
CA ALA A 106 -10.70 10.52 -1.07
C ALA A 106 -12.22 10.51 -0.95
N GLY A 107 -12.89 11.64 -1.17
CA GLY A 107 -14.34 11.73 -1.03
C GLY A 107 -14.81 13.07 -0.47
N LYS A 108 -16.04 13.11 0.04
CA LYS A 108 -16.62 14.29 0.67
C LYS A 108 -17.12 13.97 2.07
N THR A 109 -16.78 14.84 3.02
CA THR A 109 -17.33 14.87 4.38
C THR A 109 -18.73 15.53 4.45
N GLY A 110 -19.23 16.03 3.31
CA GLY A 110 -20.59 16.56 3.15
C GLY A 110 -21.33 15.87 2.00
N VAL A 111 -22.64 16.07 1.94
CA VAL A 111 -23.52 15.47 0.94
C VAL A 111 -23.60 16.36 -0.31
N PRO A 112 -23.43 15.83 -1.54
CA PRO A 112 -23.69 16.59 -2.76
C PRO A 112 -25.12 17.13 -2.82
N ALA A 113 -25.32 18.25 -3.53
CA ALA A 113 -26.66 18.78 -3.77
C ALA A 113 -27.47 17.76 -4.60
N GLY A 114 -28.55 17.22 -4.02
CA GLY A 114 -29.31 16.13 -4.62
C GLY A 114 -28.83 14.73 -4.25
N GLY A 115 -27.92 14.60 -3.28
CA GLY A 115 -27.39 13.33 -2.79
C GLY A 115 -26.32 12.71 -3.67
N TRP A 116 -25.78 11.59 -3.22
CA TRP A 116 -24.82 10.81 -4.02
C TRP A 116 -25.52 10.16 -5.22
N PRO A 117 -24.87 10.10 -6.40
CA PRO A 117 -25.39 9.33 -7.52
C PRO A 117 -25.72 7.88 -7.14
N LYS A 118 -26.71 7.28 -7.80
CA LYS A 118 -26.98 5.86 -7.61
C LYS A 118 -25.97 5.06 -8.42
N GLY A 119 -25.48 3.98 -7.82
CA GLY A 119 -24.62 3.01 -8.48
C GLY A 119 -23.74 2.30 -7.45
N GLN A 120 -22.70 1.63 -7.96
CA GLN A 120 -21.81 0.82 -7.16
C GLN A 120 -20.48 1.54 -6.96
N TYR A 121 -20.16 1.85 -5.71
CA TYR A 121 -18.94 2.56 -5.38
C TYR A 121 -17.80 1.60 -5.04
N THR A 122 -16.60 1.84 -5.53
CA THR A 122 -15.39 1.12 -5.08
C THR A 122 -14.34 2.10 -4.58
N ALA A 123 -13.49 1.64 -3.66
CA ALA A 123 -12.26 2.32 -3.32
C ALA A 123 -11.09 1.53 -3.91
N LYS A 124 -10.21 2.20 -4.64
CA LYS A 124 -9.01 1.62 -5.23
C LYS A 124 -7.77 2.35 -4.73
N VAL A 125 -6.85 1.62 -4.08
CA VAL A 125 -5.54 2.13 -3.70
C VAL A 125 -4.48 1.53 -4.60
N THR A 126 -3.64 2.38 -5.17
CA THR A 126 -2.48 1.99 -5.96
C THR A 126 -1.25 2.67 -5.38
N VAL A 127 -0.20 1.89 -5.11
CA VAL A 127 1.10 2.40 -4.70
C VAL A 127 2.08 2.15 -5.84
N THR A 128 2.70 3.22 -6.33
CA THR A 128 3.72 3.15 -7.39
C THR A 128 5.07 3.61 -6.87
N ARG A 129 6.15 2.97 -7.34
CA ARG A 129 7.54 3.33 -7.04
C ARG A 129 8.34 3.34 -8.32
N GLY A 130 8.97 4.47 -8.66
CA GLY A 130 9.73 4.59 -9.90
C GLY A 130 8.91 4.33 -11.17
N GLY A 131 7.58 4.54 -11.11
CA GLY A 131 6.66 4.27 -12.23
C GLY A 131 6.10 2.84 -12.28
N GLU A 132 6.52 1.94 -11.39
CA GLU A 132 6.01 0.57 -11.31
C GLU A 132 5.01 0.40 -10.16
N THR A 133 3.96 -0.38 -10.38
CA THR A 133 3.00 -0.72 -9.32
C THR A 133 3.63 -1.69 -8.31
N VAL A 134 3.77 -1.23 -7.07
CA VAL A 134 4.30 -2.03 -5.95
C VAL A 134 3.20 -2.88 -5.32
N VAL A 135 2.04 -2.25 -5.08
CA VAL A 135 0.86 -2.91 -4.53
C VAL A 135 -0.38 -2.18 -5.01
N GLU A 136 -1.43 -2.93 -5.28
CA GLU A 136 -2.74 -2.42 -5.66
C GLU A 136 -3.82 -3.26 -4.98
N GLN A 137 -4.88 -2.60 -4.52
CA GLN A 137 -6.06 -3.26 -3.99
C GLN A 137 -7.31 -2.43 -4.30
N GLU A 138 -8.42 -3.12 -4.50
CA GLU A 138 -9.74 -2.54 -4.70
C GLU A 138 -10.74 -3.22 -3.77
N THR A 139 -11.74 -2.48 -3.29
CA THR A 139 -12.82 -3.02 -2.47
C THR A 139 -13.86 -3.75 -3.32
N ASP A 140 -14.64 -4.61 -2.67
CA ASP A 140 -15.93 -4.99 -3.23
C ASP A 140 -16.83 -3.75 -3.45
N PRO A 141 -17.78 -3.80 -4.41
CA PRO A 141 -18.66 -2.67 -4.66
C PRO A 141 -19.65 -2.42 -3.53
N VAL A 142 -19.77 -1.15 -3.13
CA VAL A 142 -20.60 -0.66 -2.03
C VAL A 142 -21.70 0.24 -2.56
N PRO A 143 -22.98 -0.14 -2.45
CA PRO A 143 -24.09 0.75 -2.81
C PRO A 143 -24.32 1.79 -1.70
N PHE A 144 -24.46 3.06 -2.08
CA PHE A 144 -24.90 4.10 -1.15
C PHE A 144 -26.43 4.09 -1.12
N LYS A 145 -27.00 3.56 -0.03
CA LYS A 145 -28.44 3.31 0.10
C LYS A 145 -29.26 4.53 0.49
#